data_AF-A0A293MGP3-F1
#
_entry.id   AF-A0A293MGP3-F1
#
_cell.length_a   1.000
_cell.length_b   1.000
_cell.length_c   1.000
_cell.angle_alpha   90.00
_cell.angle_beta   90.00
_cell.angle_gamma   90.00
#
_symmetry.space_group_name_H-M   'P 1'
#
loop_
_entity.id
_entity.type
_entity.pdbx_description
1 polymer ?
#
loop_
_entity_poly.entity_id
_entity_poly.type
_entity_poly.pdbx_seq_one_letter_code
_entity_poly.pdbx_strand_id
1 'polypeptide(L)'
;MADKGTITFASRDHVPKGAILLTKDQALQHQWEMIRKWKPRRDVFPLTAGSGISASVAAVGSMAFHSLFRKHYRLQNFARASTYLPIVFLPMVGAFLSHQVVASDIILLSTHCTACVQAKGTALQLFFGFFYPMLISPAICIPFALRCNTYALPPLRTHYRAVILDAMTAFKRRSTRVTAVFGLQVLATFFLLHTQMQSIFKLHSRQFQSE
;
A
#
# COMPACT_ATOMS: atom_id res chain seq x y z
N MET A 1 -20.06 -22.65 -22.93
CA MET A 1 -19.20 -23.58 -22.15
C MET A 1 -17.97 -22.79 -21.73
N ALA A 2 -17.87 -22.40 -20.46
CA ALA A 2 -16.64 -21.77 -19.97
C ALA A 2 -15.66 -22.89 -19.66
N ASP A 3 -14.61 -22.97 -20.47
CA ASP A 3 -13.54 -23.95 -20.32
C ASP A 3 -12.92 -23.79 -18.94
N LYS A 4 -13.09 -24.80 -18.07
CA LYS A 4 -12.65 -24.80 -16.66
C LYS A 4 -11.18 -25.24 -16.60
N GLY A 5 -10.30 -24.63 -17.38
CA GLY A 5 -8.88 -24.95 -17.35
C GLY A 5 -8.20 -24.46 -16.07
N THR A 6 -7.54 -25.36 -15.34
CA THR A 6 -6.67 -24.96 -14.22
C THR A 6 -5.39 -24.32 -14.76
N ILE A 7 -5.10 -23.08 -14.36
CA ILE A 7 -3.85 -22.40 -14.74
C ILE A 7 -2.74 -22.86 -13.81
N THR A 8 -1.71 -23.51 -14.36
CA THR A 8 -0.52 -23.96 -13.63
C THR A 8 0.75 -23.49 -14.34
N PHE A 9 1.77 -23.10 -13.58
CA PHE A 9 3.10 -22.86 -14.15
C PHE A 9 3.79 -24.20 -14.41
N ALA A 10 4.24 -24.41 -15.64
CA ALA A 10 5.03 -25.56 -16.03
C ALA A 10 6.32 -25.09 -16.73
N SER A 11 7.41 -25.84 -16.56
CA SER A 11 8.62 -25.63 -17.38
C SER A 11 8.28 -25.94 -18.84
N ARG A 12 8.93 -25.25 -19.80
CA ARG A 12 8.67 -25.43 -21.25
C ARG A 12 8.78 -26.88 -21.71
N ASP A 13 9.61 -27.66 -21.02
CA ASP A 13 9.86 -29.07 -21.34
C ASP A 13 8.80 -30.03 -20.77
N HIS A 14 7.93 -29.56 -19.87
CA HIS A 14 6.92 -30.35 -19.16
C HIS A 14 5.51 -29.77 -19.33
N VAL A 15 5.16 -29.36 -20.54
CA VAL A 15 3.81 -28.87 -20.86
C VAL A 15 2.90 -30.07 -21.19
N PRO A 16 1.77 -30.28 -20.47
CA PRO A 16 0.87 -31.39 -20.76
C PRO A 16 0.22 -31.22 -22.14
N LYS A 17 -0.03 -32.35 -22.82
CA LYS A 17 -0.63 -32.36 -24.17
C LYS A 17 -2.04 -31.75 -24.09
N GLY A 18 -2.25 -30.64 -24.79
CA GLY A 18 -3.52 -29.89 -24.78
C GLY A 18 -3.50 -28.58 -23.98
N ALA A 19 -2.39 -28.25 -23.30
CA ALA A 19 -2.28 -26.96 -22.61
C ALA A 19 -2.04 -25.80 -23.59
N ILE A 20 -2.75 -24.69 -23.36
CA ILE A 20 -2.56 -23.44 -24.09
C ILE A 20 -1.50 -22.63 -23.36
N LEU A 21 -0.40 -22.31 -24.05
CA LEU A 21 0.63 -21.42 -23.54
C LEU A 21 0.08 -19.99 -23.43
N LEU A 22 -0.11 -19.53 -22.20
CA LEU A 22 -0.58 -18.18 -21.89
C LEU A 22 0.58 -17.30 -21.43
N THR A 23 0.59 -16.04 -21.86
CA THR A 23 1.46 -15.04 -21.25
C THR A 23 0.96 -14.69 -19.84
N LYS A 24 1.82 -14.09 -19.00
CA LYS A 24 1.46 -13.66 -17.63
C LYS A 24 0.20 -12.76 -17.65
N ASP A 25 0.14 -11.85 -18.61
CA ASP A 25 -0.98 -10.91 -18.76
C ASP A 25 -2.27 -11.60 -19.20
N GLN A 26 -2.18 -12.54 -20.14
CA GLN A 26 -3.34 -13.33 -20.58
C GLN A 26 -3.88 -14.22 -19.45
N ALA A 27 -2.98 -14.84 -18.67
CA ALA A 27 -3.36 -15.63 -17.50
C ALA A 27 -4.06 -14.75 -16.44
N LEU A 28 -3.53 -13.55 -16.20
CA LEU A 28 -4.11 -12.60 -15.24
C LEU A 28 -5.48 -12.10 -15.70
N GLN A 29 -5.64 -11.79 -16.99
CA GLN A 29 -6.93 -11.40 -17.56
C GLN A 29 -7.96 -12.51 -17.42
N HIS A 30 -7.58 -13.76 -17.70
CA HIS A 30 -8.46 -14.91 -17.54
C HIS A 30 -8.92 -15.08 -16.09
N GLN A 31 -8.01 -14.98 -15.12
CA GLN A 31 -8.37 -15.05 -13.70
C GLN A 31 -9.26 -13.88 -13.27
N TRP A 32 -9.02 -12.66 -13.75
CA TRP A 32 -9.90 -11.53 -13.46
C TRP A 32 -11.31 -11.69 -14.03
N GLU A 33 -11.44 -12.27 -15.22
CA GLU A 33 -12.76 -12.58 -15.79
C GLU A 33 -13.51 -13.62 -14.94
N MET A 34 -12.80 -14.63 -14.46
CA MET A 34 -13.35 -15.64 -13.56
C MET A 34 -13.80 -15.03 -12.23
N ILE A 35 -12.95 -14.22 -11.60
CA ILE A 35 -13.25 -13.49 -10.35
C ILE A 35 -14.47 -12.57 -10.54
N ARG A 36 -14.58 -11.90 -11.68
CA ARG A 36 -15.74 -11.03 -11.99
C ARG A 36 -17.04 -11.80 -12.17
N LYS A 37 -16.99 -13.02 -12.72
CA LYS A 37 -18.17 -13.86 -12.94
C LYS A 37 -18.55 -14.68 -11.70
N TRP A 38 -17.68 -14.75 -10.68
CA TRP A 38 -17.89 -15.54 -9.47
C TRP A 38 -19.11 -15.09 -8.64
N LYS A 39 -19.92 -16.07 -8.20
CA LYS A 39 -20.99 -15.90 -7.22
C LYS A 39 -20.77 -16.89 -6.07
N PRO A 40 -20.86 -16.47 -4.79
CA PRO A 40 -21.25 -15.15 -4.29
C PRO A 40 -20.11 -14.11 -4.29
N ARG A 41 -20.46 -12.83 -4.48
CA ARG A 41 -19.50 -11.70 -4.51
C ARG A 41 -18.71 -11.48 -3.22
N ARG A 42 -19.22 -11.96 -2.09
CA ARG A 42 -18.56 -11.84 -0.77
C ARG A 42 -17.21 -12.56 -0.73
N ASP A 43 -17.09 -13.68 -1.45
CA ASP A 43 -15.86 -14.47 -1.49
C ASP A 43 -14.75 -13.77 -2.30
N VAL A 44 -15.10 -12.87 -3.22
CA VAL A 44 -14.15 -12.14 -4.08
C VAL A 44 -13.98 -10.66 -3.72
N PHE A 45 -14.74 -10.18 -2.73
CA PHE A 45 -14.71 -8.78 -2.31
C PHE A 45 -13.29 -8.26 -1.97
N PRO A 46 -12.50 -8.92 -1.10
CA PRO A 46 -11.18 -8.41 -0.73
C PRO A 46 -10.20 -8.41 -1.91
N LEU A 47 -10.41 -9.25 -2.92
CA LEU A 47 -9.63 -9.26 -4.16
C LEU A 47 -9.93 -8.04 -5.02
N THR A 48 -11.20 -7.70 -5.18
CA THR A 48 -11.63 -6.55 -6.00
C THR A 48 -11.40 -5.20 -5.32
N ALA A 49 -11.65 -5.10 -4.02
CA ALA A 49 -11.58 -3.84 -3.28
C ALA A 49 -10.20 -3.60 -2.64
N GLY A 50 -9.31 -4.59 -2.68
CA GLY A 50 -8.03 -4.59 -1.98
C GLY A 50 -7.16 -3.36 -2.23
N SER A 51 -6.91 -3.05 -3.51
CA SER A 51 -6.06 -1.92 -3.88
C SER A 51 -6.66 -0.59 -3.40
N GLY A 52 -7.99 -0.45 -3.43
CA GLY A 52 -8.69 0.74 -2.92
C GLY A 52 -8.59 0.86 -1.39
N ILE A 53 -8.70 -0.26 -0.67
CA ILE A 53 -8.54 -0.29 0.79
C ILE A 53 -7.09 0.07 1.15
N SER A 54 -6.10 -0.56 0.52
CA SER A 54 -4.67 -0.24 0.71
C SER A 54 -4.39 1.25 0.48
N ALA A 55 -4.88 1.83 -0.62
CA ALA A 55 -4.74 3.24 -0.91
C ALA A 55 -5.37 4.14 0.17
N SER A 56 -6.56 3.76 0.65
CA SER A 56 -7.26 4.51 1.70
C SER A 56 -6.53 4.46 3.03
N VAL A 57 -6.02 3.29 3.44
CA VAL A 57 -5.24 3.13 4.67
C VAL A 57 -3.94 3.95 4.58
N ALA A 58 -3.25 3.91 3.43
CA ALA A 58 -2.07 4.73 3.18
C ALA A 58 -2.39 6.24 3.29
N ALA A 59 -3.47 6.69 2.66
CA ALA A 59 -3.90 8.09 2.70
C ALA A 59 -4.22 8.56 4.13
N VAL A 60 -4.97 7.76 4.90
CA VAL A 60 -5.33 8.08 6.30
C VAL A 60 -4.09 8.16 7.17
N GLY A 61 -3.17 7.21 7.07
CA GLY A 61 -1.93 7.23 7.86
C GLY A 61 -1.03 8.41 7.50
N SER A 62 -0.85 8.70 6.20
CA SER A 62 -0.09 9.87 5.73
C SER A 62 -0.73 11.18 6.18
N MET A 63 -2.06 11.30 6.13
CA MET A 63 -2.80 12.47 6.58
C MET A 63 -2.66 12.67 8.10
N ALA A 64 -2.82 11.60 8.88
CA ALA A 64 -2.64 11.62 10.32
C ALA A 64 -1.24 12.09 10.68
N PHE A 65 -0.21 11.51 10.05
CA PHE A 65 1.18 11.90 10.26
C PHE A 65 1.45 13.36 9.90
N HIS A 66 1.01 13.78 8.70
CA HIS A 66 1.20 15.16 8.23
C HIS A 66 0.54 16.19 9.14
N SER A 67 -0.65 15.89 9.66
CA SER A 67 -1.35 16.76 10.61
C SER A 67 -0.54 17.03 11.88
N LEU A 68 0.28 16.06 12.31
CA LEU A 68 1.13 16.21 13.49
C LEU A 68 2.21 17.27 13.24
N PHE A 69 2.92 17.16 12.11
CA PHE A 69 3.98 18.09 11.73
C PHE A 69 3.45 19.50 11.44
N ARG A 70 2.31 19.62 10.77
CA ARG A 70 1.65 20.92 10.57
C ARG A 70 1.32 21.62 11.88
N LYS A 71 0.83 20.87 12.87
CA LYS A 71 0.53 21.42 14.20
C LYS A 71 1.79 21.82 14.95
N HIS A 72 2.91 21.12 14.75
CA HIS A 72 4.20 21.50 15.35
C HIS A 72 4.71 22.84 14.79
N TYR A 73 4.75 22.97 13.46
CA TYR A 73 5.23 24.18 12.78
C TYR A 73 4.18 25.30 12.63
N ARG A 74 3.00 25.16 13.23
CA ARG A 74 1.92 26.17 13.22
C ARG A 74 1.51 26.66 11.82
N LEU A 75 1.57 25.82 10.78
CA LEU A 75 1.19 26.20 9.41
C LEU A 75 -0.33 26.52 9.26
N GLN A 76 -1.17 26.23 10.25
CA GLN A 76 -2.61 26.53 10.29
C GLN A 76 -3.33 26.30 8.93
N ASN A 77 -3.89 27.36 8.33
CA ASN A 77 -4.59 27.36 7.05
C ASN A 77 -3.66 27.62 5.84
N PHE A 78 -2.43 28.06 6.08
CA PHE A 78 -1.48 28.34 5.02
C PHE A 78 -1.06 27.06 4.30
N ALA A 79 -0.92 27.16 2.97
CA ALA A 79 -0.45 26.11 2.07
C ALA A 79 -1.13 24.74 2.26
N ARG A 80 -2.42 24.70 2.66
CA ARG A 80 -3.15 23.44 2.90
C ARG A 80 -3.11 22.51 1.69
N ALA A 81 -3.67 22.94 0.57
CA ALA A 81 -3.68 22.12 -0.65
C ALA A 81 -2.27 21.73 -1.11
N SER A 82 -1.32 22.69 -1.11
CA SER A 82 0.05 22.47 -1.61
C SER A 82 0.86 21.46 -0.78
N THR A 83 0.60 21.35 0.52
CA THR A 83 1.31 20.40 1.41
C THR A 83 0.61 19.04 1.45
N TYR A 84 -0.72 19.00 1.47
CA TYR A 84 -1.47 17.75 1.50
C TYR A 84 -1.39 16.96 0.19
N LEU A 85 -1.32 17.63 -0.97
CA LEU A 85 -1.27 16.96 -2.27
C LEU A 85 -0.05 16.03 -2.38
N PRO A 86 1.20 16.48 -2.26
CA PRO A 86 2.34 15.56 -2.35
C PRO A 86 2.43 14.59 -1.18
N ILE A 87 1.91 14.92 0.01
CA ILE A 87 2.08 14.07 1.19
C ILE A 87 1.00 12.99 1.32
N VAL A 88 -0.19 13.19 0.76
CA VAL A 88 -1.28 12.22 0.84
C VAL A 88 -1.54 11.57 -0.52
N PHE A 89 -1.55 12.35 -1.61
CA PHE A 89 -1.90 11.83 -2.93
C PHE A 89 -0.83 10.89 -3.50
N LEU A 90 0.45 11.31 -3.46
CA LEU A 90 1.56 10.46 -3.95
C LEU A 90 1.64 9.11 -3.24
N PRO A 91 1.66 9.02 -1.90
CA PRO A 91 1.70 7.73 -1.24
C PRO A 91 0.41 6.92 -1.40
N MET A 92 -0.75 7.56 -1.57
CA MET A 92 -2.00 6.86 -1.90
C MET A 92 -1.89 6.15 -3.26
N VAL A 93 -1.39 6.85 -4.29
CA VAL A 93 -1.18 6.27 -5.62
C VAL A 93 -0.09 5.20 -5.58
N GLY A 94 1.02 5.46 -4.87
CA GLY A 94 2.11 4.51 -4.68
C GLY A 94 1.63 3.22 -4.01
N ALA A 95 0.84 3.34 -2.93
CA ALA A 95 0.23 2.21 -2.24
C ALA A 95 -0.70 1.44 -3.18
N PHE A 96 -1.59 2.13 -3.91
CA PHE A 96 -2.51 1.50 -4.87
C PHE A 96 -1.77 0.67 -5.93
N LEU A 97 -0.74 1.24 -6.57
CA LEU A 97 0.04 0.58 -7.61
C LEU A 97 0.86 -0.58 -7.03
N SER A 98 1.48 -0.38 -5.87
CA SER A 98 2.25 -1.44 -5.21
C SER A 98 1.36 -2.63 -4.81
N HIS A 99 0.14 -2.34 -4.33
CA HIS A 99 -0.85 -3.36 -4.00
C HIS A 99 -1.35 -4.07 -5.25
N GLN A 100 -1.53 -3.37 -6.37
CA GLN A 100 -1.90 -4.00 -7.64
C GLN A 100 -0.86 -5.05 -8.09
N VAL A 101 0.43 -4.71 -8.01
CA VAL A 101 1.52 -5.62 -8.38
C VAL A 101 1.52 -6.85 -7.47
N VAL A 102 1.40 -6.65 -6.16
CA VAL A 102 1.36 -7.74 -5.17
C VAL A 102 0.10 -8.59 -5.35
N ALA A 103 -1.06 -7.98 -5.56
CA ALA A 103 -2.32 -8.68 -5.80
C ALA A 103 -2.26 -9.51 -7.09
N SER A 104 -1.59 -9.02 -8.12
CA SER A 104 -1.40 -9.74 -9.38
C SER A 104 -0.57 -11.03 -9.18
N ASP A 105 0.50 -10.95 -8.39
CA ASP A 105 1.32 -12.12 -8.05
C ASP A 105 0.56 -13.12 -7.14
N ILE A 106 -0.31 -12.62 -6.27
CA ILE A 106 -1.18 -13.41 -5.39
C ILE A 106 -2.26 -14.15 -6.19
N ILE A 107 -2.94 -13.45 -7.12
CA ILE A 107 -4.01 -14.00 -7.98
C ILE A 107 -3.45 -15.11 -8.88
N LEU A 108 -2.30 -14.87 -9.50
CA LEU A 108 -1.64 -15.87 -10.35
C LEU A 108 -1.13 -17.08 -9.56
N LEU A 109 -1.11 -17.04 -8.22
CA LEU A 109 -0.47 -18.03 -7.35
C LEU A 109 0.96 -18.37 -7.80
N SER A 110 1.67 -17.39 -8.36
CA SER A 110 3.00 -17.55 -8.96
C SER A 110 4.11 -17.72 -7.91
N THR A 111 3.76 -17.84 -6.63
CA THR A 111 4.69 -17.66 -5.51
C THR A 111 4.75 -18.89 -4.62
N HIS A 112 5.95 -19.44 -4.47
CA HIS A 112 6.21 -20.60 -3.62
C HIS A 112 6.08 -20.31 -2.11
N CYS A 113 6.10 -19.02 -1.70
CA CYS A 113 6.08 -18.59 -0.31
C CYS A 113 5.04 -17.49 -0.06
N THR A 114 3.92 -17.86 0.58
CA THR A 114 2.82 -16.94 0.93
C THR A 114 3.25 -15.88 1.93
N ALA A 115 4.05 -16.25 2.93
CA ALA A 115 4.60 -15.35 3.93
C ALA A 115 5.50 -14.26 3.30
N CYS A 116 6.27 -14.61 2.27
CA CYS A 116 7.19 -13.71 1.59
C CYS A 116 6.43 -12.61 0.83
N VAL A 117 5.34 -12.97 0.15
CA VAL A 117 4.48 -12.02 -0.56
C VAL A 117 3.75 -11.11 0.42
N GLN A 118 3.26 -11.65 1.53
CA GLN A 118 2.60 -10.88 2.58
C GLN A 118 3.56 -9.88 3.24
N ALA A 119 4.80 -10.31 3.52
CA ALA A 119 5.85 -9.44 4.05
C ALA A 119 6.22 -8.33 3.05
N LYS A 120 6.38 -8.66 1.77
CA LYS A 120 6.64 -7.70 0.70
C LYS A 120 5.52 -6.66 0.57
N GLY A 121 4.27 -7.09 0.56
CA GLY A 121 3.11 -6.18 0.49
C GLY A 121 3.03 -5.26 1.71
N THR A 122 3.26 -5.80 2.90
CA THR A 122 3.29 -5.01 4.15
C THR A 122 4.45 -4.00 4.14
N ALA A 123 5.63 -4.40 3.67
CA ALA A 123 6.79 -3.50 3.58
C ALA A 123 6.55 -2.34 2.60
N LEU A 124 5.97 -2.62 1.42
CA LEU A 124 5.63 -1.59 0.44
C LEU A 124 4.57 -0.63 0.99
N GLN A 125 3.55 -1.15 1.66
CA GLN A 125 2.56 -0.29 2.32
C GLN A 125 3.21 0.59 3.38
N LEU A 126 4.06 0.04 4.26
CA LEU A 126 4.72 0.84 5.30
C LEU A 126 5.63 1.91 4.70
N PHE A 127 6.29 1.59 3.59
CA PHE A 127 7.09 2.57 2.88
C PHE A 127 6.24 3.77 2.43
N PHE A 128 5.14 3.54 1.72
CA PHE A 128 4.29 4.63 1.24
C PHE A 128 3.43 5.28 2.35
N GLY A 129 2.87 4.50 3.27
CA GLY A 129 1.94 4.95 4.30
C GLY A 129 2.59 5.50 5.58
N PHE A 130 3.89 5.29 5.78
CA PHE A 130 4.60 5.73 7.00
C PHE A 130 5.97 6.36 6.73
N PHE A 131 6.89 5.66 6.07
CA PHE A 131 8.26 6.18 5.90
C PHE A 131 8.32 7.36 4.93
N TYR A 132 7.56 7.30 3.84
CA TYR A 132 7.45 8.39 2.86
C TYR A 132 6.96 9.70 3.51
N PRO A 133 5.77 9.76 4.17
CA PRO A 133 5.33 10.98 4.83
C PRO A 133 6.26 11.38 5.99
N MET A 134 6.95 10.43 6.62
CA MET A 134 7.95 10.72 7.66
C MET A 134 9.11 11.58 7.17
N LEU A 135 9.62 11.31 5.97
CA LEU A 135 10.72 12.07 5.39
C LEU A 135 10.24 13.34 4.69
N ILE A 136 9.15 13.23 3.93
CA ILE A 136 8.66 14.33 3.08
C ILE A 136 7.94 15.41 3.89
N SER A 137 7.23 15.05 4.97
CA SER A 137 6.51 16.03 5.77
C SER A 137 7.40 17.13 6.37
N PRO A 138 8.51 16.83 7.07
CA PRO A 138 9.41 17.90 7.53
C PRO A 138 10.06 18.64 6.37
N ALA A 139 10.44 17.95 5.29
CA ALA A 139 11.07 18.55 4.12
C ALA A 139 10.18 19.61 3.44
N ILE A 140 8.85 19.44 3.46
CA ILE A 140 7.90 20.42 2.94
C ILE A 140 7.52 21.45 4.01
N CYS A 141 7.26 21.04 5.25
CA CYS A 141 6.80 21.97 6.28
C CYS A 141 7.84 23.02 6.67
N ILE A 142 9.14 22.67 6.73
CA ILE A 142 10.19 23.59 7.18
C ILE A 142 10.38 24.79 6.22
N PRO A 143 10.56 24.62 4.90
CA PRO A 143 10.68 25.75 3.98
C PRO A 143 9.43 26.64 3.97
N PHE A 144 8.24 26.04 4.07
CA PHE A 144 6.99 26.81 4.18
C PHE A 144 6.90 27.56 5.51
N ALA A 145 7.34 26.96 6.62
CA ALA A 145 7.36 27.62 7.92
C ALA A 145 8.27 28.85 7.91
N LEU A 146 9.45 28.74 7.29
CA LEU A 146 10.40 29.83 7.10
C LEU A 146 9.85 30.94 6.19
N ARG A 147 9.28 30.57 5.02
CA ARG A 147 8.72 31.56 4.07
C ARG A 147 7.53 32.32 4.64
N CYS A 148 6.65 31.65 5.38
CA CYS A 148 5.46 32.25 5.96
C CYS A 148 5.68 32.80 7.38
N ASN A 149 6.91 32.73 7.91
CA ASN A 149 7.29 33.12 9.27
C ASN A 149 6.31 32.63 10.36
N THR A 150 5.84 31.38 10.23
CA THR A 150 4.81 30.80 11.12
C THR A 150 5.41 30.20 12.39
N TYR A 151 6.71 29.90 12.37
CA TYR A 151 7.45 29.32 13.48
C TYR A 151 8.90 29.83 13.45
N ALA A 152 9.43 30.20 14.62
CA ALA A 152 10.79 30.70 14.75
C ALA A 152 11.80 29.58 14.52
N LEU A 153 12.30 29.45 13.29
CA LEU A 153 13.35 28.53 12.89
C LEU A 153 14.60 29.32 12.48
N PRO A 154 15.81 28.85 12.83
CA PRO A 154 17.04 29.45 12.32
C PRO A 154 17.14 29.25 10.80
N PRO A 155 17.87 30.11 10.09
CA PRO A 155 18.03 30.00 8.64
C PRO A 155 18.64 28.65 8.25
N LEU A 156 17.95 27.95 7.34
CA LEU A 156 18.23 26.57 6.95
C LEU A 156 19.67 26.39 6.41
N ARG A 157 20.19 27.40 5.70
CA ARG A 157 21.50 27.37 5.04
C ARG A 157 22.66 27.31 6.05
N THR A 158 22.48 27.89 7.23
CA THR A 158 23.53 28.04 8.24
C THR A 158 23.41 27.01 9.37
N HIS A 159 22.18 26.61 9.73
CA HIS A 159 21.91 25.78 10.91
C HIS A 159 21.08 24.51 10.61
N TYR A 160 21.39 23.78 9.54
CA TYR A 160 20.64 22.57 9.14
C TYR A 160 20.57 21.49 10.25
N ARG A 161 21.63 21.32 11.05
CA ARG A 161 21.65 20.33 12.16
C ARG A 161 20.60 20.65 13.22
N ALA A 162 20.43 21.92 13.58
CA ALA A 162 19.45 22.35 14.56
C ALA A 162 18.02 22.11 14.05
N VAL A 163 17.79 22.33 12.75
CA VAL A 163 16.50 22.07 12.10
C VAL A 163 16.16 20.58 12.07
N ILE A 164 17.12 19.71 11.76
CA ILE A 164 16.93 18.25 11.80
C ILE A 164 16.65 17.78 13.24
N LEU A 165 17.40 18.31 14.22
CA LEU A 165 17.17 18.01 15.63
C LEU A 165 15.78 18.44 16.10
N ASP A 166 15.27 19.60 15.66
CA ASP A 166 13.90 20.02 15.95
C ASP A 166 12.86 19.07 15.34
N ALA A 167 13.04 18.66 14.08
CA ALA A 167 12.16 17.69 13.43
C ALA A 167 12.17 16.32 14.15
N MET A 168 13.33 15.83 14.56
CA MET A 168 13.46 14.61 15.36
C MET A 168 12.82 14.76 16.74
N THR A 169 12.93 15.93 17.36
CA THR A 169 12.30 16.23 18.65
C THR A 169 10.78 16.27 18.53
N ALA A 170 10.25 16.85 17.44
CA ALA A 170 8.82 16.85 17.12
C ALA A 170 8.27 15.43 16.98
N PHE A 171 9.04 14.55 16.32
CA PHE A 171 8.73 13.13 16.20
C PHE A 171 8.73 12.44 17.56
N LYS A 172 9.81 12.59 18.35
CA LYS A 172 9.96 11.96 19.67
C LYS A 172 8.85 12.39 20.62
N ARG A 173 8.50 13.68 20.64
CA ARG A 173 7.44 14.24 21.49
C ARG A 173 6.07 13.63 21.21
N ARG A 174 5.82 13.17 19.98
CA ARG A 174 4.54 12.56 19.57
C ARG A 174 4.69 11.08 19.22
N SER A 175 5.72 10.42 19.75
CA SER A 175 6.06 9.03 19.44
C SER A 175 4.87 8.09 19.66
N THR A 176 4.07 8.24 20.73
CA THR A 176 2.89 7.38 20.96
C THR A 176 1.89 7.40 19.80
N ARG A 177 1.59 8.57 19.23
CA ARG A 177 0.66 8.69 18.10
C ARG A 177 1.27 8.14 16.82
N VAL A 178 2.56 8.38 16.62
CA VAL A 178 3.29 7.85 15.47
C VAL A 178 3.32 6.32 15.52
N THR A 179 3.64 5.73 16.67
CA THR A 179 3.62 4.29 16.88
C THR A 179 2.22 3.71 16.70
N ALA A 180 1.17 4.42 17.13
CA ALA A 180 -0.21 4.00 16.88
C ALA A 180 -0.56 3.97 15.39
N VAL A 181 -0.17 4.99 14.62
CA VAL A 181 -0.37 5.00 13.15
C VAL A 181 0.42 3.89 12.49
N PHE A 182 1.67 3.67 12.90
CA PHE A 182 2.50 2.57 12.42
C PHE A 182 1.83 1.21 12.68
N GLY A 183 1.43 0.94 13.93
CA GLY A 183 0.76 -0.30 14.30
C GLY A 183 -0.53 -0.51 13.52
N LEU A 184 -1.34 0.54 13.36
CA LEU A 184 -2.58 0.46 12.60
C LEU A 184 -2.33 0.19 11.10
N GLN A 185 -1.30 0.79 10.49
CA GLN A 185 -0.88 0.48 9.12
C GLN A 185 -0.47 -0.99 8.96
N VAL A 186 0.36 -1.50 9.87
CA VAL A 186 0.78 -2.91 9.86
C VAL A 186 -0.43 -3.83 9.98
N LEU A 187 -1.26 -3.63 11.00
CA LEU A 187 -2.41 -4.49 11.29
C LEU A 187 -3.43 -4.48 10.15
N ALA A 188 -3.79 -3.30 9.63
CA ALA A 188 -4.75 -3.17 8.55
C ALA A 188 -4.25 -3.86 7.27
N THR A 189 -2.98 -3.71 6.93
CA THR A 189 -2.39 -4.29 5.72
C THR A 189 -2.22 -5.80 5.85
N PHE A 190 -1.74 -6.25 7.00
CA PHE A 190 -1.61 -7.66 7.29
C PHE A 190 -2.96 -8.36 7.23
N PHE A 191 -3.99 -7.79 7.87
CA PHE A 191 -5.36 -8.30 7.83
C PHE A 191 -5.91 -8.34 6.40
N LEU A 192 -5.72 -7.25 5.64
CA LEU A 192 -6.16 -7.18 4.25
C LEU A 192 -5.51 -8.28 3.40
N LEU A 193 -4.19 -8.42 3.44
CA LEU A 193 -3.47 -9.46 2.70
C LEU A 193 -3.88 -10.86 3.14
N HIS A 194 -4.09 -11.07 4.44
CA HIS A 194 -4.55 -12.35 4.96
C HIS A 194 -5.94 -12.73 4.42
N THR A 195 -6.89 -11.80 4.42
CA THR A 195 -8.23 -12.03 3.84
C THR A 195 -8.20 -12.28 2.33
N GLN A 196 -7.28 -11.62 1.60
CA GLN A 196 -7.06 -11.87 0.17
C GLN A 196 -6.55 -13.29 -0.09
N MET A 197 -5.56 -13.74 0.68
CA MET A 197 -5.01 -15.09 0.57
C MET A 197 -6.07 -16.15 0.88
N GLN A 198 -6.82 -15.99 1.98
CA GLN A 198 -7.92 -16.92 2.31
C GLN A 198 -8.97 -17.00 1.20
N SER A 199 -9.30 -15.86 0.59
CA SER A 199 -10.28 -15.81 -0.50
C SER A 199 -9.81 -16.60 -1.72
N ILE A 200 -8.53 -16.49 -2.09
CA ILE A 200 -7.96 -17.26 -3.20
C ILE A 200 -7.93 -18.75 -2.91
N PHE A 201 -7.49 -19.17 -1.72
CA PHE A 201 -7.50 -20.58 -1.37
C PHE A 201 -8.92 -21.17 -1.39
N LYS A 202 -9.91 -20.38 -0.97
CA LYS A 202 -11.33 -20.76 -1.06
C LYS A 202 -11.82 -20.87 -2.50
N LEU A 203 -11.35 -20.00 -3.41
CA LEU A 203 -11.68 -20.09 -4.84
C LEU A 203 -11.10 -21.37 -5.45
N HIS A 204 -9.79 -21.63 -5.27
CA HIS A 204 -9.15 -22.81 -5.81
C HIS A 204 -9.75 -24.11 -5.27
N SER A 205 -9.95 -24.22 -3.95
CA SER A 205 -10.56 -25.42 -3.35
C SER A 205 -11.96 -25.72 -3.91
N ARG A 206 -12.78 -24.69 -4.16
CA ARG A 206 -14.10 -24.86 -4.79
C ARG A 206 -14.02 -25.23 -6.27
N GLN A 207 -13.00 -24.77 -6.99
CA GLN A 207 -12.78 -25.17 -8.38
C GLN A 207 -12.48 -26.68 -8.46
N PHE A 208 -11.56 -27.17 -7.63
CA PHE A 208 -11.22 -28.60 -7.56
C PHE A 208 -12.39 -29.50 -7.17
N GLN A 209 -13.32 -29.02 -6.34
CA GLN A 209 -14.53 -29.78 -5.98
C GLN A 209 -15.60 -29.82 -7.09
N SER A 210 -15.45 -29.01 -8.14
CA SER A 210 -16.43 -28.89 -9.23
C SER A 210 -16.04 -29.63 -10.51
N GLU A 211 -14.90 -30.34 -10.45
CA GLU A 211 -14.42 -31.35 -11.40
C GLU A 211 -14.73 -32.74 -10.86
#